data_AF-A0A846GBV9-F1
#
_entry.id   AF-A0A846GBV9-F1
#
_cell.length_a   1.000
_cell.length_b   1.000
_cell.length_c   1.000
_cell.angle_alpha   90.00
_cell.angle_beta   90.00
_cell.angle_gamma   90.00
#
_symmetry.space_group_name_H-M   'P 1'
#
loop_
_entity.id
_entity.type
_entity.pdbx_description
1 polymer ?
#
loop_
_entity_poly.entity_id
_entity_poly.type
_entity_poly.pdbx_seq_one_letter_code
_entity_poly.pdbx_strand_id
1 'polypeptide(L)'
;MPINLNLYPDNWKEIALSIKQSANWTCEWCGRPCRPPGISQKQTEQWLRDYHPEWLSHLYKVVEDDEHGTIRITKPQRFTLTTAHLDHNPANCEVDNLKALCSVLY
;
A
#
# COMPACT_ATOMS: atom_id res chain seq x y z
N MET A 1 0.38 -9.18 12.23
CA MET A 1 1.38 -10.17 12.69
C MET A 1 2.76 -9.53 12.65
N PRO A 2 3.64 -9.73 13.64
CA PRO A 2 5.00 -9.21 13.60
C PRO A 2 5.82 -9.94 12.53
N ILE A 3 6.58 -9.18 11.73
CA ILE A 3 7.48 -9.72 10.71
C ILE A 3 8.76 -10.21 11.39
N ASN A 4 9.13 -11.48 11.18
CA ASN A 4 10.43 -11.99 11.59
C ASN A 4 11.48 -11.64 10.53
N LEU A 5 12.23 -10.56 10.77
CA LEU A 5 13.24 -10.06 9.83
C LEU A 5 14.38 -11.04 9.58
N ASN A 6 14.64 -12.00 10.48
CA ASN A 6 15.72 -12.97 10.33
C ASN A 6 15.49 -14.00 9.20
N LEU A 7 14.25 -14.09 8.69
CA LEU A 7 13.92 -14.98 7.56
C LEU A 7 14.23 -14.35 6.20
N TYR A 8 14.52 -13.05 6.19
CA TYR A 8 14.77 -12.27 4.99
C TYR A 8 16.28 -12.06 4.83
N PRO A 9 16.77 -11.90 3.59
CA PRO A 9 18.16 -11.54 3.36
C PRO A 9 18.45 -10.12 3.84
N ASP A 10 19.73 -9.82 4.14
CA ASP A 10 20.16 -8.51 4.67
C ASP A 10 19.77 -7.34 3.75
N ASN A 11 19.75 -7.57 2.44
CA ASN A 11 19.37 -6.60 1.41
C ASN A 11 17.86 -6.54 1.12
N TRP A 12 17.00 -7.16 1.94
CA TRP A 12 15.55 -7.17 1.74
C TRP A 12 14.94 -5.78 1.52
N LYS A 13 15.43 -4.77 2.25
CA LYS A 13 14.94 -3.39 2.10
C LYS A 13 15.17 -2.85 0.68
N GLU A 14 16.29 -3.21 0.07
CA GLU A 14 16.64 -2.82 -1.30
C GLU A 14 15.80 -3.59 -2.32
N ILE A 15 15.66 -4.90 -2.14
CA ILE A 15 14.79 -5.74 -2.98
C ILE A 15 13.35 -5.21 -2.94
N ALA A 16 12.79 -5.01 -1.75
CA ALA A 16 11.44 -4.50 -1.59
C ALA A 16 11.25 -3.11 -2.18
N LEU A 17 12.26 -2.23 -2.08
CA LEU A 17 12.22 -0.92 -2.72
C LEU A 17 12.25 -1.03 -4.26
N SER A 18 13.13 -1.88 -4.79
CA SER A 18 13.27 -2.13 -6.23
C SER A 18 11.95 -2.63 -6.84
N ILE A 19 11.27 -3.59 -6.19
CA ILE A 19 9.97 -4.09 -6.65
C ILE A 19 8.89 -2.99 -6.65
N LYS A 20 8.88 -2.11 -5.66
CA LYS A 20 7.92 -0.99 -5.61
C LYS A 20 8.20 0.07 -6.66
N GLN A 21 9.48 0.32 -6.95
CA GLN A 21 9.91 1.25 -7.99
C GLN A 21 9.60 0.70 -9.39
N SER A 22 9.84 -0.58 -9.65
CA SER A 22 9.51 -1.22 -10.93
C SER A 22 7.99 -1.22 -11.20
N ALA A 23 7.19 -1.36 -10.15
CA ALA A 23 5.73 -1.24 -10.22
C ALA A 23 5.22 0.22 -10.27
N ASN A 24 6.11 1.22 -10.35
CA ASN A 24 5.78 2.65 -10.30
C ASN A 24 4.80 3.00 -9.15
N TRP A 25 5.05 2.43 -7.97
CA TRP A 25 4.20 2.57 -6.79
C TRP A 25 2.74 2.16 -7.00
N THR A 26 2.43 1.34 -8.00
CA THR A 26 1.09 0.89 -8.34
C THR A 26 0.92 -0.58 -7.94
N CYS A 27 -0.22 -0.93 -7.37
CA CYS A 27 -0.52 -2.32 -7.02
C CYS A 27 -0.62 -3.18 -8.28
N GLU A 28 0.17 -4.24 -8.38
CA GLU A 28 0.18 -5.15 -9.53
C GLU A 28 -1.08 -6.02 -9.64
N TRP A 29 -1.91 -6.09 -8.59
CA TRP A 29 -3.14 -6.88 -8.60
C TRP A 29 -4.37 -6.05 -8.96
N CYS A 30 -4.59 -4.93 -8.29
CA CYS A 30 -5.80 -4.11 -8.48
C CYS A 30 -5.57 -2.79 -9.21
N GLY A 31 -4.33 -2.47 -9.59
CA GLY A 31 -3.99 -1.22 -10.26
C GLY A 31 -4.08 0.04 -9.39
N ARG A 32 -4.30 -0.11 -8.07
CA ARG A 32 -4.40 1.05 -7.16
C ARG A 32 -3.07 1.82 -7.12
N PRO A 33 -3.08 3.14 -7.39
CA PRO A 33 -1.90 3.99 -7.24
C PRO A 33 -1.62 4.17 -5.75
N CYS A 34 -0.53 3.62 -5.26
CA CYS A 34 -0.11 3.73 -3.86
C CYS A 34 0.97 4.81 -3.73
N ARG A 35 1.16 5.31 -2.51
CA ARG A 35 2.05 6.44 -2.24
C ARG A 35 3.43 5.98 -1.78
N PRO A 36 4.51 6.65 -2.23
CA PRO A 36 5.83 6.54 -1.62
C PRO A 36 5.82 6.93 -0.13
N PRO A 37 6.76 6.41 0.68
CA PRO A 37 6.96 6.87 2.05
C PRO A 37 7.32 8.36 2.07
N GLY A 38 6.91 9.07 3.13
CA GLY A 38 7.22 10.50 3.32
C GLY A 38 6.16 11.50 2.84
N ILE A 39 5.09 11.04 2.18
CA ILE A 39 3.97 11.90 1.77
C ILE A 39 2.98 12.07 2.93
N SER A 40 2.45 13.27 3.15
CA SER A 40 1.41 13.52 4.18
C SER A 40 0.01 13.10 3.71
N GLN A 41 -0.96 13.02 4.64
CA GLN A 41 -2.35 12.71 4.29
C GLN A 41 -2.93 13.73 3.31
N LYS A 42 -2.69 15.03 3.55
CA LYS A 42 -3.16 16.12 2.68
C LYS A 42 -2.57 16.03 1.27
N GLN A 43 -1.27 15.75 1.16
CA GLN A 43 -0.62 15.57 -0.14
C GLN A 43 -1.15 14.33 -0.87
N THR A 44 -1.42 13.24 -0.14
CA THR A 44 -2.02 12.03 -0.72
C THR A 44 -3.41 12.33 -1.28
N GLU A 45 -4.24 13.05 -0.52
CA GLU A 45 -5.57 13.47 -0.98
C GLU A 45 -5.49 14.34 -2.23
N GLN A 46 -4.64 15.37 -2.21
CA GLN A 46 -4.47 16.27 -3.35
C GLN A 46 -4.00 15.52 -4.60
N TRP A 47 -3.01 14.66 -4.45
CA TRP A 47 -2.50 13.83 -5.55
C TRP A 47 -3.57 12.90 -6.13
N LEU A 48 -4.36 12.23 -5.28
CA LEU A 48 -5.48 11.41 -5.76
C LEU A 48 -6.53 12.27 -6.47
N ARG A 49 -6.83 13.46 -5.95
CA ARG A 49 -7.79 14.38 -6.57
C ARG A 49 -7.35 14.83 -7.96
N ASP A 50 -6.06 15.09 -8.14
CA ASP A 50 -5.51 15.65 -9.38
C ASP A 50 -5.26 14.59 -10.46
N TYR A 51 -4.77 13.41 -10.08
CA TYR A 51 -4.31 12.39 -11.03
C TYR A 51 -5.14 11.10 -11.04
N HIS A 52 -5.82 10.78 -9.94
CA HIS A 52 -6.51 9.50 -9.73
C HIS A 52 -7.87 9.65 -9.03
N PRO A 53 -8.78 10.51 -9.54
CA PRO A 53 -10.02 10.86 -8.85
C PRO A 53 -10.93 9.64 -8.63
N GLU A 54 -10.79 8.58 -9.44
CA GLU A 54 -11.49 7.31 -9.31
C GLU A 54 -11.15 6.56 -8.00
N TRP A 55 -9.97 6.81 -7.43
CA TRP A 55 -9.56 6.21 -6.16
C TRP A 55 -9.83 7.10 -4.95
N LEU A 56 -10.22 8.37 -5.14
CA LEU A 56 -10.39 9.32 -4.04
C LEU A 56 -11.43 8.84 -3.01
N SER A 57 -12.52 8.20 -3.45
CA SER A 57 -13.54 7.64 -2.56
C SER A 57 -12.97 6.57 -1.60
N HIS A 58 -11.98 5.80 -2.06
CA HIS A 58 -11.33 4.76 -1.27
C HIS A 58 -10.44 5.32 -0.15
N LEU A 59 -10.04 6.60 -0.22
CA LEU A 59 -9.31 7.28 0.85
C LEU A 59 -10.17 7.46 2.09
N TYR A 60 -11.49 7.54 1.95
CA TYR A 60 -12.38 7.78 3.08
C TYR A 60 -13.10 6.49 3.50
N LYS A 61 -13.42 6.41 4.79
CA LYS A 61 -14.40 5.48 5.34
C LYS A 61 -15.53 6.32 5.91
N VAL A 62 -16.74 6.10 5.39
CA VAL A 62 -17.95 6.66 5.96
C VAL A 62 -18.36 5.80 7.15
N VAL A 63 -18.58 6.43 8.29
CA VAL A 63 -19.05 5.79 9.51
C VAL A 63 -20.25 6.57 10.00
N GLU A 64 -21.31 5.87 10.37
CA GLU A 64 -22.50 6.45 10.99
C GLU A 64 -22.31 6.38 12.50
N ASP A 65 -22.48 7.51 13.15
CA ASP A 65 -22.42 7.67 14.60
C ASP A 65 -23.76 8.22 15.08
N ASP A 66 -24.31 7.65 16.14
CA ASP A 66 -25.65 8.00 16.63
C ASP A 66 -25.71 9.44 17.19
N GLU A 67 -24.56 10.01 17.58
CA GLU A 67 -24.46 11.33 18.22
C GLU A 67 -24.00 12.41 17.23
N HIS A 68 -23.14 12.06 16.26
CA HIS A 68 -22.53 13.00 15.31
C HIS A 68 -22.98 12.81 13.86
N GLY A 69 -23.87 11.85 13.59
CA GLY A 69 -24.35 11.53 12.25
C GLY A 69 -23.26 10.89 11.36
N THR A 70 -23.30 11.17 10.06
CA THR A 70 -22.37 10.56 9.09
C THR A 70 -21.00 11.25 9.08
N ILE A 71 -19.96 10.56 9.57
CA ILE A 71 -18.58 11.05 9.61
C ILE A 71 -17.74 10.42 8.49
N ARG A 72 -16.83 11.21 7.89
CA ARG A 72 -15.81 10.73 6.94
C ARG A 72 -14.44 10.66 7.60
N ILE A 73 -13.90 9.45 7.74
CA ILE A 73 -12.57 9.19 8.31
C ILE A 73 -11.57 8.90 7.19
N THR A 74 -10.45 9.61 7.13
CA THR A 74 -9.37 9.33 6.18
C THR A 74 -8.60 8.05 6.55
N LYS A 75 -8.28 7.25 5.52
CA LYS A 75 -7.59 5.95 5.61
C LYS A 75 -6.39 5.90 4.63
N PRO A 76 -5.36 6.75 4.84
CA PRO A 76 -4.19 6.80 3.97
C PRO A 76 -3.38 5.49 3.92
N GLN A 77 -3.54 4.61 4.91
CA GLN A 77 -2.89 3.30 4.95
C GLN A 77 -3.37 2.36 3.83
N ARG A 78 -4.59 2.58 3.29
CA ARG A 78 -5.12 1.83 2.13
C ARG A 78 -4.35 2.09 0.84
N PHE A 79 -3.52 3.12 0.83
CA PHE A 79 -2.66 3.56 -0.27
C PHE A 79 -1.19 3.31 0.04
N THR A 80 -0.88 2.43 1.00
CA THR A 80 0.49 1.96 1.26
C THR A 80 0.79 0.73 0.40
N LEU A 81 1.93 0.74 -0.28
CA LEU A 81 2.41 -0.39 -1.07
C LEU A 81 3.38 -1.26 -0.26
N THR A 82 3.10 -2.56 -0.23
CA THR A 82 3.92 -3.59 0.40
C THR A 82 4.47 -4.53 -0.68
N THR A 83 5.49 -5.29 -0.33
CA THR A 83 6.05 -6.34 -1.19
C THR A 83 5.63 -7.67 -0.59
N ALA A 84 4.93 -8.50 -1.36
CA ALA A 84 4.34 -9.76 -0.93
C ALA A 84 5.01 -10.96 -1.59
N HIS A 85 5.12 -12.06 -0.84
CA HIS A 85 5.57 -13.36 -1.35
C HIS A 85 4.35 -14.13 -1.87
N LEU A 86 4.38 -14.55 -3.14
CA LEU A 86 3.27 -15.28 -3.76
C LEU A 86 3.07 -16.67 -3.14
N ASP A 87 4.15 -17.31 -2.74
CA ASP A 87 4.15 -18.62 -2.06
C ASP A 87 3.99 -18.53 -0.53
N HIS A 88 3.88 -17.31 0.02
CA HIS A 88 3.81 -17.03 1.45
C HIS A 88 5.03 -17.53 2.26
N ASN A 89 6.14 -17.85 1.59
CA ASN A 89 7.40 -18.23 2.21
C ASN A 89 8.35 -17.02 2.26
N PRO A 90 8.60 -16.43 3.45
CA PRO A 90 9.47 -15.26 3.59
C PRO A 90 10.94 -15.51 3.23
N ALA A 91 11.38 -16.78 3.14
CA ALA A 91 12.74 -17.13 2.73
C ALA A 91 12.91 -17.12 1.19
N ASN A 92 11.82 -17.17 0.43
CA ASN A 92 11.86 -17.20 -1.04
C ASN A 92 11.80 -15.78 -1.63
N CYS A 93 12.91 -15.06 -1.59
CA CYS A 93 13.02 -13.68 -2.06
C CYS A 93 13.34 -13.54 -3.57
N GLU A 94 13.09 -14.58 -4.37
CA GLU A 94 13.23 -14.51 -5.83
C GLU A 94 12.29 -13.45 -6.42
N VAL A 95 12.77 -12.67 -7.39
CA VAL A 95 12.00 -11.54 -7.96
C VAL A 95 10.64 -11.98 -8.51
N ASP A 96 10.56 -13.14 -9.14
CA ASP A 96 9.31 -13.68 -9.69
C ASP A 96 8.31 -14.12 -8.61
N ASN A 97 8.78 -14.40 -7.39
CA ASN A 97 7.93 -14.71 -6.23
C ASN A 97 7.47 -13.46 -5.48
N LEU A 98 7.96 -12.27 -5.86
CA LEU A 98 7.64 -11.02 -5.19
C LEU A 98 6.72 -10.15 -6.05
N LYS A 99 5.67 -9.60 -5.42
CA LYS A 99 4.79 -8.60 -6.06
C LYS A 99 4.57 -7.39 -5.20
N ALA A 100 4.42 -6.23 -5.84
CA ALA A 100 3.99 -4.99 -5.23
C ALA A 100 2.46 -4.99 -5.05
N LEU A 101 2.00 -5.22 -3.82
CA LEU A 101 0.57 -5.27 -3.48
C LEU A 101 0.19 -4.13 -2.54
N CYS A 102 -1.01 -3.58 -2.69
CA CYS A 102 -1.50 -2.58 -1.73
C CYS A 102 -1.84 -3.25 -0.40
N SER A 103 -1.73 -2.50 0.71
CA SER A 103 -2.02 -2.98 2.07
C SER A 103 -3.46 -3.50 2.28
N VAL A 104 -4.35 -3.34 1.31
CA VAL A 104 -5.70 -3.90 1.35
C VAL A 104 -5.75 -5.34 0.84
N LEU A 105 -4.84 -5.72 -0.07
CA LEU A 105 -4.74 -7.05 -0.67
C LEU A 105 -3.57 -7.88 -0.12
N TYR A 106 -2.70 -7.26 0.67
CA TYR A 106 -1.61 -7.91 1.39
C TYR A 106 -2.11 -8.65 2.63
#